data_AF-A0A8T2U2C8-F1
#
_entry.id   AF-A0A8T2U2C8-F1
#
_cell.length_a   1.000
_cell.length_b   1.000
_cell.length_c   1.000
_cell.angle_alpha   90.00
_cell.angle_beta   90.00
_cell.angle_gamma   90.00
#
_symmetry.space_group_name_H-M   'P 1'
#
loop_
_entity.id
_entity.type
_entity.pdbx_description
1 polymer ?
#
loop_
_entity_poly.entity_id
_entity_poly.type
_entity_poly.pdbx_seq_one_letter_code
_entity_poly.pdbx_strand_id
1 'polypeptide(L)'
;MKTKQARNYLAMIEEGQRLLKFVSMTTLATRKLLETYDEVHSSTEGSKFRTWLMAVHVEALQSPWLIELLALYFNLKLNKNRNAFPEICPGCTCDLQSVKPMLSCNLHETLSLEVDVICSICLDMVYEPVALKCGHIFCFKCACCAASVSIVNGFKKAKKSAKCPLCREPGVFINAFHLKELDILINRSCKDYCKKRARKEHKEWMKQKNGWPYHPAGSPTYGMI
;
A
#
# COMPACT_ATOMS: atom_id res chain seq x y z
N MET A 1 -9.37 -6.62 -34.70
CA MET A 1 -9.68 -6.22 -33.31
C MET A 1 -8.64 -6.69 -32.28
N LYS A 2 -8.18 -7.95 -32.30
CA LYS A 2 -7.13 -8.46 -31.38
C LYS A 2 -5.80 -7.68 -31.42
N THR A 3 -5.39 -7.19 -32.60
CA THR A 3 -4.15 -6.44 -32.82
C THR A 3 -4.16 -5.02 -32.23
N LYS A 4 -5.29 -4.30 -32.28
CA LYS A 4 -5.43 -2.96 -31.68
C LYS A 4 -5.38 -3.02 -30.15
N GLN A 5 -5.97 -4.07 -29.56
CA GLN A 5 -5.98 -4.29 -28.12
C GLN A 5 -4.61 -4.70 -27.57
N ALA A 6 -3.84 -5.51 -28.31
CA ALA A 6 -2.45 -5.81 -27.99
C ALA A 6 -1.54 -4.56 -28.08
N ARG A 7 -1.77 -3.68 -29.07
CA ARG A 7 -1.01 -2.43 -29.24
C ARG A 7 -1.27 -1.43 -28.11
N ASN A 8 -2.51 -1.33 -27.62
CA ASN A 8 -2.84 -0.50 -26.45
C ASN A 8 -2.16 -1.01 -25.18
N TYR A 9 -1.96 -2.33 -25.08
CA TYR A 9 -1.40 -2.95 -23.90
C TYR A 9 0.12 -2.76 -23.78
N LEU A 10 0.84 -2.88 -24.89
CA LEU A 10 2.26 -2.55 -24.96
C LEU A 10 2.52 -1.08 -24.60
N ALA A 11 1.67 -0.16 -25.08
CA ALA A 11 1.76 1.24 -24.72
C ALA A 11 1.59 1.50 -23.21
N MET A 12 0.68 0.77 -22.54
CA MET A 12 0.52 0.87 -21.08
C MET A 12 1.73 0.33 -20.32
N ILE A 13 2.38 -0.72 -20.84
CA ILE A 13 3.61 -1.27 -20.23
C ILE A 13 4.75 -0.27 -20.36
N GLU A 14 4.96 0.28 -21.55
CA GLU A 14 5.96 1.32 -21.78
C GLU A 14 5.73 2.52 -20.88
N GLU A 15 4.47 2.94 -20.70
CA GLU A 15 4.13 4.04 -19.81
C GLU A 15 4.45 3.71 -18.34
N GLY A 16 4.12 2.49 -17.89
CA GLY A 16 4.53 2.00 -16.57
C GLY A 16 6.05 2.02 -16.37
N GLN A 17 6.81 1.60 -17.38
CA GLN A 17 8.28 1.66 -17.34
C GLN A 17 8.81 3.10 -17.28
N ARG A 18 8.19 4.04 -18.03
CA ARG A 18 8.55 5.47 -17.96
C ARG A 18 8.27 6.04 -16.56
N LEU A 19 7.14 5.70 -15.96
CA LEU A 19 6.79 6.12 -14.59
C LEU A 19 7.77 5.57 -13.56
N LEU A 20 8.11 4.28 -13.65
CA LEU A 20 9.10 3.67 -12.75
C LEU A 20 10.47 4.35 -12.90
N LYS A 21 10.93 4.56 -14.14
CA LYS A 21 12.19 5.27 -14.40
C LYS A 21 12.18 6.69 -13.85
N PHE A 22 11.08 7.42 -14.05
CA PHE A 22 10.92 8.77 -13.51
C PHE A 22 11.03 8.78 -11.97
N VAL A 23 10.33 7.87 -11.30
CA VAL A 23 10.41 7.71 -9.84
C VAL A 23 11.83 7.38 -9.40
N SER A 24 12.51 6.45 -10.08
CA SER A 24 13.90 6.08 -9.76
C SER A 24 14.83 7.29 -9.84
N MET A 25 14.81 7.99 -10.98
CA MET A 25 15.70 9.12 -11.23
C MET A 25 15.42 10.27 -10.26
N THR A 26 14.15 10.59 -10.02
CA THR A 26 13.76 11.67 -9.08
C THR A 26 14.18 11.35 -7.65
N THR A 27 14.04 10.09 -7.24
CA THR A 27 14.46 9.63 -5.92
C THR A 27 15.98 9.72 -5.76
N LEU A 28 16.75 9.24 -6.74
CA LEU A 28 18.22 9.31 -6.71
C LEU A 28 18.72 10.75 -6.73
N ALA A 29 18.14 11.61 -7.56
CA ALA A 29 18.48 13.03 -7.61
C ALA A 29 18.21 13.73 -6.27
N THR A 30 17.07 13.43 -5.64
CA THR A 30 16.72 13.97 -4.31
C THR A 30 17.72 13.51 -3.25
N ARG A 31 18.07 12.21 -3.23
CA ARG A 31 19.08 11.68 -2.30
C ARG A 31 20.42 12.37 -2.48
N LYS A 32 20.90 12.47 -3.72
CA LYS A 32 22.19 13.09 -4.01
C LYS A 32 22.20 14.57 -3.63
N LEU A 33 21.11 15.29 -3.88
CA LEU A 33 20.98 16.70 -3.49
C LEU A 33 21.09 16.88 -1.97
N LEU A 34 20.40 16.04 -1.19
CA LEU A 34 20.42 16.12 0.27
C LEU A 34 21.77 15.70 0.86
N GLU A 35 22.43 14.69 0.27
CA GLU A 35 23.80 14.30 0.62
C GLU A 35 24.78 15.45 0.35
N THR A 36 24.72 16.06 -0.83
CA THR A 36 25.57 17.21 -1.17
C THR A 36 25.29 18.42 -0.27
N TYR A 37 24.04 18.64 0.16
CA TYR A 37 23.72 19.69 1.12
C TYR A 37 24.46 19.48 2.45
N ASP A 38 24.41 18.25 2.99
CA ASP A 38 25.07 17.90 4.25
C ASP A 38 26.60 17.98 4.12
N GLU A 39 27.17 17.55 2.99
CA GLU A 39 28.61 17.68 2.69
C GLU A 39 29.06 19.15 2.68
N VAL A 40 28.37 20.03 1.94
CA VAL A 40 28.76 21.45 1.78
C VAL A 40 28.63 22.23 3.09
N HIS A 41 27.62 21.92 3.90
CA HIS A 41 27.34 22.66 5.14
C HIS A 41 27.88 21.97 6.39
N SER A 42 28.57 20.82 6.25
CA SER A 42 29.00 19.99 7.39
C SER A 42 27.86 19.73 8.39
N SER A 43 26.70 19.33 7.86
CA SER A 43 25.42 19.26 8.59
C SER A 43 24.78 17.87 8.52
N THR A 44 23.63 17.71 9.19
CA THR A 44 22.76 16.51 9.04
C THR A 44 21.32 16.87 8.68
N GLU A 45 21.07 18.14 8.32
CA GLU A 45 19.72 18.64 8.04
C GLU A 45 19.14 18.05 6.75
N GLY A 46 19.98 17.76 5.75
CA GLY A 46 19.56 17.06 4.52
C GLY A 46 19.04 15.66 4.83
N SER A 47 19.79 14.90 5.64
CA SER A 47 19.38 13.58 6.13
C SER A 47 18.08 13.63 6.95
N LYS A 48 17.96 14.58 7.90
CA LYS A 48 16.72 14.78 8.68
C LYS A 48 15.53 15.11 7.78
N PHE A 49 15.72 15.98 6.78
CA PHE A 49 14.70 16.32 5.81
C PHE A 49 14.27 15.10 4.99
N ARG A 50 15.20 14.24 4.59
CA ARG A 50 14.88 12.96 3.93
C ARG A 50 14.03 12.06 4.82
N THR A 51 14.41 11.88 6.09
CA THR A 51 13.61 11.11 7.05
C THR A 51 12.20 11.68 7.18
N TRP A 52 12.07 13.01 7.20
CA TRP A 52 10.78 13.68 7.21
C TRP A 52 9.96 13.38 5.94
N LEU A 53 10.55 13.51 4.73
CA LEU A 53 9.89 13.18 3.46
C LEU A 53 9.33 11.75 3.43
N MET A 54 10.09 10.79 3.99
CA MET A 54 9.67 9.40 4.16
C MET A 54 8.57 9.24 5.21
N ALA A 55 8.59 10.02 6.29
CA ALA A 55 7.53 9.95 7.30
C ALA A 55 6.19 10.49 6.77
N VAL A 56 6.23 11.50 5.89
CA VAL A 56 5.03 12.14 5.32
C VAL A 56 4.61 11.56 3.97
N HIS A 57 5.22 10.47 3.50
CA HIS A 57 4.87 9.82 2.22
C HIS A 57 4.92 10.75 1.00
N VAL A 58 5.83 11.73 1.04
CA VAL A 58 6.09 12.66 -0.07
C VAL A 58 7.18 12.12 -1.00
N GLU A 59 8.02 11.21 -0.51
CA GLU A 59 8.97 10.50 -1.39
C GLU A 59 8.19 9.62 -2.39
N ALA A 60 8.52 9.76 -3.68
CA ALA A 60 7.77 9.12 -4.76
C ALA A 60 7.66 7.59 -4.59
N LEU A 61 8.68 6.95 -3.98
CA LEU A 61 8.70 5.51 -3.68
C LEU A 61 7.56 5.03 -2.77
N GLN A 62 6.99 5.91 -1.96
CA GLN A 62 5.92 5.55 -1.01
C GLN A 62 4.52 5.81 -1.57
N SER A 63 4.42 6.13 -2.86
CA SER A 63 3.14 6.34 -3.52
C SER A 63 2.34 5.03 -3.61
N PRO A 64 1.07 5.01 -3.15
CA PRO A 64 0.22 3.83 -3.30
C PRO A 64 -0.02 3.42 -4.76
N TRP A 65 0.18 4.34 -5.70
CA TRP A 65 0.11 4.04 -7.14
C TRP A 65 1.25 3.15 -7.62
N LEU A 66 2.45 3.26 -7.02
CA LEU A 66 3.55 2.33 -7.31
C LEU A 66 3.25 0.94 -6.79
N ILE A 67 2.55 0.85 -5.66
CA ILE A 67 2.09 -0.42 -5.09
C ILE A 67 1.09 -1.09 -6.03
N GLU A 68 0.11 -0.34 -6.55
CA GLU A 68 -0.83 -0.84 -7.57
C GLU A 68 -0.12 -1.25 -8.86
N LEU A 69 0.87 -0.48 -9.32
CA LEU A 69 1.64 -0.80 -10.53
C LEU A 69 2.44 -2.11 -10.34
N LEU A 70 3.05 -2.29 -9.18
CA LEU A 70 3.78 -3.51 -8.83
C LEU A 70 2.83 -4.71 -8.68
N ALA A 71 1.67 -4.52 -8.04
CA ALA A 71 0.66 -5.56 -7.90
C ALA A 71 0.08 -5.97 -9.26
N LEU A 72 -0.18 -5.01 -10.15
CA LEU A 72 -0.60 -5.24 -11.53
C LEU A 72 0.44 -6.08 -12.27
N TYR A 73 1.73 -5.73 -12.17
CA TYR A 73 2.81 -6.51 -12.78
C TYR A 73 2.76 -7.98 -12.32
N PHE A 74 2.66 -8.23 -11.02
CA PHE A 74 2.55 -9.62 -10.51
C PHE A 74 1.27 -10.32 -10.97
N ASN A 75 0.13 -9.64 -10.98
CA ASN A 75 -1.13 -10.18 -11.48
C ASN A 75 -1.06 -10.61 -12.95
N LEU A 76 -0.26 -9.89 -13.75
CA LEU A 76 -0.04 -10.18 -15.15
C LEU A 76 0.96 -11.32 -15.34
N LYS A 77 2.05 -11.33 -14.56
CA LYS A 77 3.07 -12.41 -14.56
C LYS A 77 2.49 -13.77 -14.14
N LEU A 78 1.59 -13.79 -13.16
CA LEU A 78 0.93 -15.00 -12.69
C LEU A 78 -0.07 -15.58 -13.73
N ASN A 79 -0.45 -14.80 -14.74
CA ASN A 79 -1.39 -15.24 -15.76
C ASN A 79 -0.66 -16.03 -16.87
N LYS A 80 -0.62 -17.36 -16.72
CA LYS A 80 0.06 -18.33 -17.62
C LYS A 80 -0.30 -18.23 -19.11
N ASN A 81 -1.37 -17.52 -19.48
CA ASN A 81 -1.78 -17.32 -20.87
C ASN A 81 -1.03 -16.18 -21.58
N ARG A 82 -0.08 -15.51 -20.91
CA ARG A 82 0.71 -14.41 -21.47
C ARG A 82 2.20 -14.61 -21.21
N ASN A 83 2.76 -15.71 -21.72
CA ASN A 83 4.21 -16.00 -21.72
C ASN A 83 5.05 -15.01 -22.56
N ALA A 84 4.49 -13.89 -23.01
CA ALA A 84 5.16 -12.86 -23.79
C ALA A 84 5.05 -11.50 -23.08
N PHE A 85 5.28 -11.49 -21.77
CA PHE A 85 5.32 -10.26 -21.00
C PHE A 85 6.75 -9.72 -20.95
N PRO A 86 7.03 -8.54 -21.52
CA PRO A 86 8.31 -7.88 -21.31
C PRO A 86 8.54 -7.68 -19.82
N GLU A 87 9.75 -7.97 -19.36
CA GLU A 87 10.14 -7.77 -17.97
C GLU A 87 10.09 -6.26 -17.64
N ILE A 88 9.08 -5.84 -16.86
CA ILE A 88 8.89 -4.43 -16.51
C ILE A 88 10.00 -3.95 -15.57
N CYS A 89 10.43 -4.81 -14.65
CA CYS A 89 11.48 -4.56 -13.66
C CYS A 89 12.19 -5.89 -13.37
N PRO A 90 13.51 -6.01 -13.65
CA PRO A 90 14.28 -7.18 -13.25
C PRO A 90 14.37 -7.26 -11.72
N GLY A 91 14.32 -8.47 -11.16
CA GLY A 91 14.47 -8.67 -9.71
C GLY A 91 13.24 -8.35 -8.87
N CYS A 92 12.02 -8.34 -9.44
CA CYS A 92 10.79 -8.27 -8.67
C CYS A 92 10.53 -9.57 -7.90
N THR A 93 10.30 -9.49 -6.59
CA THR A 93 9.88 -10.63 -5.76
C THR A 93 8.55 -10.36 -5.05
N CYS A 94 7.74 -11.41 -4.91
CA CYS A 94 6.46 -11.38 -4.22
C CYS A 94 6.42 -12.56 -3.27
N ASP A 95 6.52 -12.28 -1.98
CA ASP A 95 6.41 -13.27 -0.92
C ASP A 95 5.28 -12.87 0.00
N LEU A 96 4.12 -13.49 -0.20
CA LEU A 96 2.92 -13.23 0.59
C LEU A 96 2.61 -14.37 1.58
N GLN A 97 3.46 -15.39 1.64
CA GLN A 97 3.19 -16.57 2.48
C GLN A 97 4.17 -16.70 3.65
N SER A 98 5.24 -15.90 3.67
CA SER A 98 6.14 -15.83 4.81
C SER A 98 5.56 -15.05 5.99
N VAL A 99 6.33 -15.05 7.08
CA VAL A 99 6.04 -14.34 8.33
C VAL A 99 5.93 -12.83 8.10
N LYS A 100 6.66 -12.29 7.11
CA LYS A 100 6.63 -10.88 6.73
C LYS A 100 6.25 -10.76 5.25
N PRO A 101 4.95 -10.73 4.93
CA PRO A 101 4.50 -10.67 3.56
C PRO A 101 4.93 -9.33 2.94
N MET A 102 5.66 -9.40 1.82
CA MET A 102 6.23 -8.24 1.15
C MET A 102 6.20 -8.35 -0.37
N LEU A 103 6.13 -7.19 -1.02
CA LEU A 103 6.43 -7.03 -2.44
C LEU A 103 7.73 -6.24 -2.57
N SER A 104 8.63 -6.66 -3.46
CA SER A 104 9.83 -5.88 -3.77
C SER A 104 10.13 -5.82 -5.26
N CYS A 105 10.79 -4.74 -5.69
CA CYS A 105 11.30 -4.55 -7.05
C CYS A 105 12.57 -3.69 -7.04
N ASN A 106 13.58 -4.11 -7.79
CA ASN A 106 14.81 -3.36 -7.99
C ASN A 106 14.60 -2.32 -9.09
N LEU A 107 14.44 -1.08 -8.68
CA LEU A 107 14.19 0.06 -9.57
C LEU A 107 15.47 0.63 -10.19
N HIS A 108 16.60 0.46 -9.51
CA HIS A 108 17.95 0.82 -9.93
C HIS A 108 18.98 0.01 -9.12
N GLU A 109 20.26 0.00 -9.51
CA GLU A 109 21.35 -0.73 -8.83
C GLU A 109 21.41 -0.48 -7.31
N THR A 110 21.05 0.73 -6.89
CA THR A 110 21.09 1.20 -5.50
C THR A 110 19.69 1.53 -4.95
N LEU A 111 18.63 1.16 -5.67
CA LEU A 111 17.26 1.54 -5.34
C LEU A 111 16.31 0.35 -5.44
N SER A 112 15.84 -0.13 -4.30
CA SER A 112 14.74 -1.09 -4.20
C SER A 112 13.47 -0.39 -3.69
N LEU A 113 12.32 -0.82 -4.23
CA LEU A 113 11.02 -0.59 -3.64
C LEU A 113 10.68 -1.80 -2.77
N GLU A 114 10.33 -1.56 -1.51
CA GLU A 114 9.86 -2.58 -0.58
C GLU A 114 8.50 -2.16 -0.02
N VAL A 115 7.52 -3.05 -0.12
CA VAL A 115 6.14 -2.78 0.30
C VAL A 115 5.74 -3.85 1.30
N ASP A 116 5.58 -3.43 2.55
CA ASP A 116 4.96 -4.24 3.59
C ASP A 116 3.44 -4.22 3.39
N VAL A 117 2.83 -5.41 3.33
CA VAL A 117 1.38 -5.56 3.16
C VAL A 117 0.68 -5.97 4.46
N ILE A 118 1.29 -5.69 5.62
CA ILE A 118 0.68 -5.85 6.94
C ILE A 118 -0.10 -4.59 7.33
N CYS A 119 -1.33 -4.78 7.80
CA CYS A 119 -2.12 -3.72 8.39
C CYS A 119 -1.65 -3.42 9.82
N SER A 120 -1.21 -2.20 10.08
CA SER A 120 -0.72 -1.80 11.42
C SER A 120 -1.80 -1.73 12.52
N ILE A 121 -3.08 -1.89 12.18
CA ILE A 121 -4.18 -1.92 13.17
C ILE A 121 -4.45 -3.35 13.65
N CYS A 122 -4.64 -4.30 12.72
CA CYS A 122 -4.94 -5.69 13.09
C CYS A 122 -3.70 -6.60 13.09
N LEU A 123 -2.54 -6.09 12.67
CA LEU A 123 -1.26 -6.79 12.58
C LEU A 123 -1.31 -8.08 11.72
N ASP A 124 -2.29 -8.14 10.82
CA ASP A 124 -2.45 -9.21 9.83
C ASP A 124 -2.24 -8.62 8.42
N MET A 125 -2.04 -9.47 7.42
CA MET A 125 -2.00 -9.05 6.02
C MET A 125 -3.26 -8.25 5.64
N VAL A 126 -3.09 -7.15 4.91
CA VAL A 126 -4.20 -6.29 4.50
C VAL A 126 -5.28 -7.09 3.75
N TYR A 127 -6.54 -6.79 4.06
CA TYR A 127 -7.71 -7.41 3.46
C TYR A 127 -8.66 -6.30 2.99
N GLU A 128 -9.07 -6.35 1.71
CA GLU A 128 -9.68 -5.22 1.01
C GLU A 128 -8.85 -3.93 1.24
N PRO A 129 -7.56 -3.91 0.84
CA PRO A 129 -6.64 -2.83 1.17
C PRO A 129 -7.14 -1.47 0.67
N VAL A 130 -7.03 -0.47 1.55
CA VAL A 130 -7.29 0.94 1.24
C VAL A 130 -6.07 1.78 1.56
N ALA A 131 -5.72 2.68 0.64
CA ALA A 131 -4.76 3.74 0.89
C ALA A 131 -5.50 4.99 1.35
N LEU A 132 -5.07 5.56 2.48
CA LEU A 132 -5.50 6.88 2.91
C LEU A 132 -4.84 7.97 2.06
N LYS A 133 -5.35 9.20 2.11
CA LYS A 133 -4.77 10.34 1.38
C LYS A 133 -3.28 10.55 1.71
N CYS A 134 -2.88 10.24 2.94
CA CYS A 134 -1.49 10.30 3.41
C CYS A 134 -0.63 9.08 2.99
N GLY A 135 -1.07 8.25 2.04
CA GLY A 135 -0.31 7.10 1.52
C GLY A 135 -0.41 5.82 2.35
N HIS A 136 -0.61 5.91 3.67
CA HIS A 136 -0.70 4.74 4.55
C HIS A 136 -1.84 3.77 4.19
N ILE A 137 -1.55 2.46 4.31
CA ILE A 137 -2.44 1.38 3.88
C ILE A 137 -2.99 0.61 5.08
N PHE A 138 -4.28 0.30 5.03
CA PHE A 138 -4.98 -0.50 6.05
C PHE A 138 -5.99 -1.45 5.40
N CYS A 139 -6.52 -2.41 6.15
CA CYS A 139 -7.74 -3.10 5.75
C CYS A 139 -8.91 -2.12 5.69
N PHE A 140 -9.85 -2.29 4.77
CA PHE A 140 -11.03 -1.43 4.66
C PHE A 140 -11.81 -1.31 5.98
N LYS A 141 -12.08 -2.45 6.63
CA LYS A 141 -12.72 -2.49 7.94
C LYS A 141 -11.95 -1.74 9.01
N CYS A 142 -10.63 -1.93 9.07
CA CYS A 142 -9.75 -1.28 10.05
C CYS A 142 -9.75 0.25 9.87
N ALA A 143 -9.67 0.73 8.62
CA ALA A 143 -9.78 2.15 8.31
C ALA A 143 -11.16 2.72 8.66
N CYS A 144 -12.25 1.99 8.42
CA CYS A 144 -13.60 2.42 8.80
C CYS A 144 -13.73 2.59 10.32
N CYS A 145 -13.22 1.63 11.09
CA CYS A 145 -13.18 1.72 12.55
C CYS A 145 -12.37 2.92 13.03
N ALA A 146 -11.17 3.13 12.48
CA ALA A 146 -10.33 4.28 12.82
C ALA A 146 -11.00 5.63 12.49
N ALA A 147 -11.75 5.69 11.39
CA ALA A 147 -12.52 6.86 11.00
C ALA A 147 -13.84 7.04 11.78
N SER A 148 -14.21 6.10 12.66
CA SER A 148 -15.51 6.05 13.33
C SER A 148 -16.70 6.12 12.37
N VAL A 149 -16.59 5.42 11.23
CA VAL A 149 -17.65 5.31 10.22
C VAL A 149 -18.06 3.85 10.03
N SER A 150 -19.31 3.62 9.62
CA SER A 150 -19.73 2.28 9.22
C SER A 150 -19.17 1.92 7.85
N ILE A 151 -18.86 0.63 7.67
CA ILE A 151 -18.43 0.04 6.40
C ILE A 151 -19.40 0.40 5.25
N VAL A 152 -20.71 0.45 5.53
CA VAL A 152 -21.77 0.77 4.56
C VAL A 152 -21.71 2.23 4.11
N ASN A 153 -21.45 3.16 5.03
CA ASN A 153 -21.41 4.59 4.72
C ASN A 153 -20.09 5.02 4.07
N GLY A 154 -19.02 4.25 4.30
CA GLY A 154 -17.68 4.54 3.82
C GLY A 154 -17.09 5.84 4.36
N PHE A 155 -15.99 6.28 3.74
CA PHE A 155 -15.21 7.41 4.26
C PHE A 155 -15.81 8.79 4.01
N LYS A 156 -16.87 8.92 3.20
CA LYS A 156 -17.54 10.21 2.93
C LYS A 156 -18.11 10.88 4.19
N LYS A 157 -18.44 10.08 5.21
CA LYS A 157 -18.94 10.57 6.51
C LYS A 157 -17.85 10.73 7.57
N ALA A 158 -16.58 10.51 7.23
CA ALA A 158 -15.49 10.66 8.19
C ALA A 158 -15.37 12.12 8.63
N LYS A 159 -15.15 12.34 9.93
CA LYS A 159 -14.88 13.69 10.46
C LYS A 159 -13.57 14.21 9.86
N LYS A 160 -13.51 15.50 9.48
CA LYS A 160 -12.26 16.15 9.05
C LYS A 160 -11.15 16.10 10.12
N SER A 161 -11.54 15.96 11.39
CA SER A 161 -10.61 15.78 12.52
C SER A 161 -10.12 14.35 12.72
N ALA A 162 -10.68 13.35 12.02
CA ALA A 162 -10.22 11.98 12.12
C ALA A 162 -8.80 11.87 11.55
N LYS A 163 -7.91 11.19 12.29
CA LYS A 163 -6.47 11.16 12.03
C LYS A 163 -6.02 9.79 11.54
N CYS A 164 -5.00 9.77 10.69
CA CYS A 164 -4.31 8.53 10.33
C CYS A 164 -3.81 7.81 11.61
N PRO A 165 -4.04 6.50 11.78
CA PRO A 165 -3.50 5.74 12.91
C PRO A 165 -1.96 5.70 12.96
N LEU A 166 -1.29 5.88 11.82
CA LEU A 166 0.17 5.84 11.70
C LEU A 166 0.80 7.24 11.83
N CYS A 167 0.56 8.15 10.88
CA CYS A 167 1.18 9.49 10.90
C CYS A 167 0.40 10.57 11.65
N ARG A 168 -0.80 10.27 12.14
CA ARG A 168 -1.70 11.22 12.83
C ARG A 168 -2.13 12.44 12.00
N GLU A 169 -1.90 12.44 10.69
CA GLU A 169 -2.37 13.50 9.80
C GLU A 169 -3.92 13.51 9.78
N PRO A 170 -4.57 14.68 9.99
CA PRO A 170 -6.02 14.80 10.01
C PRO A 170 -6.64 14.80 8.61
N GLY A 171 -7.89 14.36 8.49
CA GLY A 171 -8.68 14.48 7.27
C GLY A 171 -8.28 13.52 6.16
N VAL A 172 -7.42 12.53 6.44
CA VAL A 172 -6.84 11.62 5.45
C VAL A 172 -7.78 10.53 4.93
N PHE A 173 -8.90 10.32 5.62
CA PHE A 173 -9.91 9.33 5.20
C PHE A 173 -10.73 9.85 4.01
N ILE A 174 -10.90 11.16 3.91
CA ILE A 174 -11.55 11.78 2.76
C ILE A 174 -10.67 11.54 1.53
N ASN A 175 -11.24 10.93 0.50
CA ASN A 175 -10.55 10.48 -0.72
C ASN A 175 -9.61 9.29 -0.54
N ALA A 176 -9.73 8.53 0.55
CA ALA A 176 -9.13 7.20 0.60
C ALA A 176 -9.71 6.31 -0.52
N PHE A 177 -8.87 5.45 -1.09
CA PHE A 177 -9.23 4.62 -2.24
C PHE A 177 -8.75 3.18 -2.05
N HIS A 178 -9.46 2.24 -2.70
CA HIS A 178 -9.11 0.83 -2.68
C HIS A 178 -7.94 0.55 -3.63
N LEU A 179 -6.99 -0.24 -3.16
CA LEU A 179 -5.88 -0.77 -3.94
C LEU A 179 -6.34 -2.08 -4.60
N LYS A 180 -6.91 -1.96 -5.81
CA LYS A 180 -7.64 -3.06 -6.48
C LYS A 180 -6.68 -4.13 -6.98
N GLU A 181 -5.56 -3.74 -7.56
CA GLU A 181 -4.59 -4.69 -8.08
C GLU A 181 -3.91 -5.43 -6.92
N LEU A 182 -3.63 -4.73 -5.82
CA LEU A 182 -3.13 -5.36 -4.60
C LEU A 182 -4.14 -6.36 -4.02
N ASP A 183 -5.42 -5.98 -3.96
CA ASP A 183 -6.49 -6.88 -3.50
C ASP A 183 -6.59 -8.14 -4.39
N ILE A 184 -6.57 -7.97 -5.71
CA ILE A 184 -6.58 -9.10 -6.65
C ILE A 184 -5.36 -10.02 -6.44
N LEU A 185 -4.18 -9.44 -6.25
CA LEU A 185 -2.94 -10.19 -6.04
C LEU A 185 -3.02 -11.03 -4.76
N ILE A 186 -3.43 -10.42 -3.64
CA ILE A 186 -3.59 -11.10 -2.35
C ILE A 186 -4.63 -12.22 -2.46
N ASN A 187 -5.79 -11.95 -3.07
CA ASN A 187 -6.85 -12.96 -3.24
C ASN A 187 -6.43 -14.14 -4.12
N ARG A 188 -5.55 -13.93 -5.12
CA ARG A 188 -5.03 -14.99 -5.98
C ARG A 188 -3.96 -15.83 -5.28
N SER A 189 -3.02 -15.16 -4.61
CA SER A 189 -1.84 -15.77 -4.00
C SER A 189 -2.12 -16.42 -2.64
N CYS A 190 -3.11 -15.90 -1.90
CA CYS A 190 -3.37 -16.26 -0.50
C CYS A 190 -4.85 -16.61 -0.26
N LYS A 191 -5.43 -17.46 -1.12
CA LYS A 191 -6.87 -17.83 -1.08
C LYS A 191 -7.36 -18.31 0.29
N ASP A 192 -6.60 -19.14 0.98
CA ASP A 192 -7.01 -19.69 2.27
C ASP A 192 -6.98 -18.65 3.38
N TYR A 193 -6.01 -17.73 3.34
CA TYR A 193 -5.98 -16.55 4.20
C TYR A 193 -7.25 -15.71 3.98
N CYS A 194 -7.55 -15.33 2.73
CA CYS A 194 -8.72 -14.51 2.41
C CYS A 194 -10.04 -15.17 2.84
N LYS A 195 -10.20 -16.48 2.63
CA LYS A 195 -11.37 -17.24 3.11
C LYS A 195 -11.50 -17.21 4.62
N LYS A 196 -10.39 -17.42 5.36
CA LYS A 196 -10.38 -17.37 6.83
C LYS A 196 -10.73 -15.96 7.31
N ARG A 197 -10.14 -14.93 6.69
CA ARG A 197 -10.37 -13.52 7.03
C ARG A 197 -11.82 -13.11 6.80
N ALA A 198 -12.40 -13.42 5.64
CA ALA A 198 -13.80 -13.15 5.32
C ALA A 198 -14.75 -13.78 6.36
N ARG A 199 -14.52 -15.03 6.75
CA ARG A 199 -15.31 -15.73 7.78
C ARG A 199 -15.18 -15.06 9.14
N LYS A 200 -13.98 -14.63 9.54
CA LYS A 200 -13.74 -13.92 10.81
C LYS A 200 -14.50 -12.59 10.83
N GLU A 201 -14.34 -11.77 9.79
CA GLU A 201 -14.98 -10.45 9.74
C GLU A 201 -16.51 -10.54 9.68
N HIS A 202 -17.05 -11.54 8.97
CA HIS A 202 -18.49 -11.82 8.94
C HIS A 202 -19.05 -12.21 10.31
N LYS A 203 -18.36 -13.10 11.05
CA LYS A 203 -18.76 -13.48 12.42
C LYS A 203 -18.76 -12.28 13.36
N GLU A 204 -17.75 -11.42 13.26
CA GLU A 204 -17.68 -10.19 14.06
C GLU A 204 -18.81 -9.20 13.71
N TRP A 205 -19.15 -9.06 12.43
CA TRP A 205 -20.25 -8.22 11.99
C TRP A 205 -21.61 -8.72 12.51
N MET A 206 -21.85 -10.03 12.46
CA MET A 206 -23.07 -10.64 13.02
C MET A 206 -23.21 -10.39 14.53
N LYS A 207 -22.11 -10.45 15.28
CA LYS A 207 -22.11 -10.12 16.71
C LYS A 207 -22.50 -8.66 16.98
N GLN A 208 -21.93 -7.71 16.22
CA GLN A 208 -22.28 -6.29 16.35
C GLN A 208 -23.75 -6.02 16.03
N LYS A 209 -24.28 -6.66 14.99
CA LYS A 209 -25.69 -6.54 14.62
C LYS A 209 -26.63 -7.04 15.74
N ASN A 210 -26.18 -8.02 16.51
CA ASN A 210 -26.90 -8.57 17.67
C ASN A 210 -26.61 -7.80 18.98
N GLY A 211 -26.04 -6.59 18.92
CA GLY A 211 -25.87 -5.71 20.09
C GLY A 211 -24.59 -5.92 20.91
N TRP A 212 -23.62 -6.70 20.43
CA TRP A 212 -22.33 -6.83 21.12
C TRP A 212 -21.40 -5.64 20.84
N PRO A 213 -20.73 -5.07 21.87
CA PRO A 213 -19.76 -4.01 21.67
C PRO A 213 -18.60 -4.50 20.79
N TYR A 214 -18.16 -3.65 19.86
CA TYR A 214 -17.01 -3.94 19.01
C TYR A 214 -15.71 -3.78 19.81
N HIS A 215 -14.96 -4.86 19.92
CA HIS A 215 -13.58 -4.85 20.40
C HIS A 215 -12.64 -5.06 19.21
N PRO A 216 -11.77 -4.10 18.85
CA PRO A 216 -10.75 -4.32 17.85
C PRO A 216 -9.83 -5.44 18.31
N ALA A 217 -9.68 -6.48 17.49
CA ALA A 217 -8.66 -7.51 17.72
C ALA A 217 -7.28 -6.82 17.67
N GLY A 218 -6.56 -6.83 18.80
CA GLY A 218 -5.28 -6.13 18.95
C GLY A 218 -5.33 -4.80 19.70
N SER A 219 -6.49 -4.39 20.25
CA SER A 219 -6.50 -3.31 21.25
C SER A 219 -5.72 -3.77 22.49
N PRO A 220 -4.65 -3.06 22.92
CA PRO A 220 -4.09 -3.29 24.24
C PRO A 220 -5.23 -3.04 25.22
N THR A 221 -5.53 -4.02 26.07
CA THR A 221 -6.32 -3.77 27.27
C THR A 221 -5.48 -2.83 28.14
N TYR A 222 -5.58 -1.52 27.91
CA TYR A 222 -5.21 -0.56 28.93
C TYR A 222 -6.22 -0.75 30.05
N GLY A 223 -5.87 -1.62 31.00
CA GLY A 223 -6.48 -1.62 32.31
C GLY A 223 -6.36 -0.20 32.84
N MET A 224 -7.50 0.42 33.10
CA MET A 224 -7.56 1.56 33.98
C MET A 224 -7.03 1.09 35.34
N ILE A 225 -5.88 1.60 35.72
CA ILE A 225 -5.43 1.73 37.10
C ILE A 225 -5.01 3.19 37.27
#